data_AF-A0A916QRS1-F1
#
_entry.id   AF-A0A916QRS1-F1
#
_cell.length_a   1.000
_cell.length_b   1.000
_cell.length_c   1.000
_cell.angle_alpha   90.00
_cell.angle_beta   90.00
_cell.angle_gamma   90.00
#
_symmetry.space_group_name_H-M   'P 1'
#
loop_
_entity.id
_entity.type
_entity.pdbx_description
1 polymer ?
#
loop_
_entity_poly.entity_id
_entity_poly.type
_entity_poly.pdbx_seq_one_letter_code
_entity_poly.pdbx_strand_id
1 'polypeptide(L)' 'MSEMKIPTSQTEIIETRIIPKSSCYIIEIVYEKAEETTENQEVAGVDLGVNNLMAVTTNQTGISPKHD' A
#
# COMPACT_ATOMS: atom_id res chain seq x y z
N MET A 1 36.28 8.50 11.19
CA MET A 1 34.80 8.50 11.20
C MET A 1 34.35 7.51 10.15
N SER A 2 33.51 6.55 10.50
CA SER A 2 32.96 5.59 9.54
C SER A 2 31.73 6.20 8.87
N GLU A 3 31.68 6.12 7.54
CA GLU A 3 30.54 6.61 6.74
C GLU A 3 29.55 5.47 6.54
N MET A 4 28.25 5.73 6.74
CA MET A 4 27.17 4.77 6.47
C MET A 4 26.34 5.29 5.29
N LYS A 5 26.23 4.48 4.23
CA LYS A 5 25.42 4.79 3.04
C LYS A 5 24.28 3.81 2.92
N ILE A 6 23.08 4.33 2.67
CA ILE A 6 21.87 3.53 2.44
C ILE A 6 21.44 3.78 1.00
N PRO A 7 21.61 2.81 0.09
CA PRO A 7 21.21 2.98 -1.30
C PRO A 7 19.68 3.05 -1.40
N THR A 8 19.18 4.02 -2.16
CA THR A 8 17.76 4.17 -2.47
C THR A 8 17.60 4.74 -3.88
N SER A 9 16.53 4.33 -4.56
CA SER A 9 16.14 4.89 -5.87
C SER A 9 15.25 6.13 -5.75
N GLN A 10 14.82 6.48 -4.53
CA GLN A 10 13.91 7.57 -4.28
C GLN A 10 14.67 8.89 -4.14
N THR A 11 14.18 9.95 -4.78
CA THR A 11 14.85 11.25 -4.84
C THR A 11 14.22 12.28 -3.91
N GLU A 12 12.91 12.24 -3.72
CA GLU A 12 12.14 13.19 -2.90
C GLU A 12 11.79 12.57 -1.55
N ILE A 13 12.83 12.42 -0.71
CA ILE A 13 12.69 11.85 0.63
C ILE A 13 12.10 12.91 1.56
N ILE A 14 10.97 12.56 2.19
CA ILE A 14 10.27 13.39 3.19
C ILE A 14 10.92 13.20 4.55
N GLU A 15 11.18 11.95 4.94
CA GLU A 15 11.71 11.60 6.25
C GLU A 15 12.57 10.33 6.17
N THR A 16 13.62 10.25 6.99
CA THR A 16 14.33 8.99 7.26
C THR A 16 14.32 8.71 8.75
N ARG A 17 13.87 7.52 9.15
CA ARG A 17 13.80 7.10 10.56
C ARG A 17 14.69 5.90 10.82
N ILE A 18 15.42 5.93 11.92
CA ILE A 18 16.14 4.77 12.46
C ILE A 18 15.36 4.29 13.67
N ILE A 19 14.68 3.15 13.55
CA ILE A 19 13.83 2.60 14.60
C ILE A 19 14.55 1.42 15.23
N PRO A 20 14.95 1.52 16.52
CA PRO A 20 15.51 0.38 17.24
C PRO A 20 14.43 -0.71 17.41
N LYS A 21 14.81 -1.95 17.14
CA LYS A 21 14.06 -3.18 17.47
C LYS A 21 14.95 -4.09 18.31
N SER A 22 14.35 -5.13 18.89
CA SER A 22 15.04 -6.01 19.84
C SER A 22 16.32 -6.66 19.31
N SER A 23 16.44 -6.88 17.99
CA SER A 23 17.59 -7.55 17.38
C SER A 23 18.19 -6.82 16.18
N CYS A 24 17.64 -5.66 15.80
CA CYS A 24 18.07 -4.89 14.64
C CYS A 24 17.63 -3.43 14.71
N TYR A 25 18.08 -2.64 13.75
CA TYR A 25 17.49 -1.35 13.45
C TYR A 25 16.71 -1.45 12.14
N ILE A 26 15.53 -0.85 12.10
CA ILE A 26 14.77 -0.64 10.86
C ILE A 26 15.10 0.77 10.38
N ILE A 27 15.44 0.89 9.11
CA ILE A 27 15.65 2.18 8.46
C ILE A 27 14.47 2.39 7.52
N GLU A 28 13.61 3.34 7.86
CA GLU A 28 12.44 3.70 7.05
C GLU A 28 12.77 4.94 6.24
N ILE A 29 12.46 4.91 4.95
CA ILE A 29 12.57 6.03 4.03
C ILE A 29 11.14 6.38 3.61
N VAL A 30 10.65 7.54 4.04
CA VAL A 30 9.33 8.05 3.70
C VAL A 30 9.48 8.97 2.50
N TYR A 31 8.72 8.71 1.45
CA TYR A 31 8.70 9.48 0.20
C TYR A 31 7.28 9.46 -0.38
N GLU A 32 6.95 10.44 -1.19
CA GLU A 32 5.69 10.47 -1.91
C GLU A 32 5.79 9.61 -3.17
N LYS A 33 4.79 8.77 -3.42
CA LYS A 33 4.67 8.01 -4.66
C LYS A 33 3.53 8.59 -5.47
N ALA A 34 3.83 9.05 -6.68
CA ALA A 34 2.80 9.50 -7.61
C ALA A 34 1.78 8.38 -7.87
N GLU A 35 0.50 8.73 -7.85
CA GLU A 35 -0.57 7.80 -8.22
C GLU A 35 -0.59 7.62 -9.73
N GLU A 36 -0.53 6.36 -10.17
CA GLU A 36 -0.78 6.00 -11.55
C GLU A 36 -2.25 5.60 -11.67
N THR A 37 -3.09 6.51 -12.17
CA THR A 37 -4.48 6.19 -12.49
C THR A 37 -4.58 5.70 -13.93
N THR A 38 -5.26 4.59 -14.14
CA THR A 38 -5.69 4.16 -15.47
C THR A 38 -7.17 4.50 -15.62
N GLU A 39 -7.58 5.04 -16.76
CA GLU A 39 -9.01 5.18 -17.06
C GLU A 39 -9.63 3.79 -17.24
N ASN A 40 -10.49 3.38 -16.31
CA ASN A 40 -11.26 2.16 -16.38
C ASN A 40 -12.75 2.48 -16.12
N GLN A 41 -13.63 1.82 -16.87
CA GLN A 41 -15.09 1.89 -16.69
C GLN A 41 -15.59 0.88 -15.65
N GLU A 42 -14.74 -0.05 -15.22
CA GLU A 42 -15.02 -0.98 -14.14
C GLU A 42 -15.02 -0.24 -12.80
N VAL A 43 -16.07 -0.46 -12.02
CA VAL A 43 -16.31 0.16 -10.72
C VAL A 43 -16.62 -0.95 -9.73
N ALA A 44 -15.91 -0.91 -8.60
CA ALA A 44 -16.19 -1.77 -7.46
C ALA A 44 -16.72 -0.95 -6.27
N GLY A 45 -17.83 -1.39 -5.70
CA GLY A 45 -18.37 -0.86 -4.44
C GLY A 45 -17.90 -1.72 -3.27
N VAL A 46 -17.46 -1.08 -2.19
CA VAL A 46 -17.02 -1.74 -0.95
C VAL A 46 -17.87 -1.25 0.21
N ASP A 47 -18.53 -2.18 0.90
CA ASP A 47 -19.32 -1.92 2.11
C ASP A 47 -18.73 -2.69 3.29
N LEU A 48 -18.28 -1.98 4.33
CA LEU A 48 -17.65 -2.59 5.52
C LEU A 48 -18.72 -2.95 6.54
N GLY A 49 -18.67 -4.18 7.06
CA GLY A 49 -19.66 -4.70 8.00
C GLY A 49 -19.07 -5.13 9.35
N VAL A 50 -19.96 -5.37 10.32
CA VAL A 50 -19.57 -5.90 11.63
C VAL A 50 -19.51 -7.43 11.62
N ASN A 51 -20.47 -8.06 10.95
CA ASN A 51 -20.56 -9.53 10.88
C ASN A 51 -19.78 -10.11 9.70
N ASN A 52 -19.69 -9.35 8.62
CA ASN A 52 -18.82 -9.63 7.47
C ASN A 52 -17.77 -8.53 7.43
N LEU A 53 -16.48 -8.90 7.32
CA LEU A 53 -15.39 -7.91 7.21
C LEU A 53 -15.67 -6.87 6.12
N MET A 54 -16.18 -7.34 4.97
CA MET A 54 -16.63 -6.49 3.87
C MET A 54 -17.59 -7.24 2.93
N ALA A 55 -18.47 -6.50 2.26
CA ALA A 55 -19.18 -6.92 1.05
C ALA A 55 -18.64 -6.12 -0.14
N VAL A 56 -18.47 -6.79 -1.29
CA VAL A 56 -17.92 -6.19 -2.51
C VAL A 56 -18.85 -6.49 -3.68
N THR A 57 -19.12 -5.48 -4.51
CA THR A 57 -19.86 -5.62 -5.77
C THR A 57 -19.11 -4.92 -6.90
N THR A 58 -19.29 -5.36 -8.14
CA THR A 58 -18.61 -4.77 -9.31
C THR A 58 -19.47 -4.89 -10.57
N ASN A 59 -19.30 -3.96 -11.51
CA ASN A 59 -19.86 -4.05 -12.86
C ASN A 59 -18.94 -4.82 -13.85
N GLN A 60 -17.78 -5.30 -13.39
CA GLN A 60 -16.86 -6.09 -14.20
C GLN A 60 -17.52 -7.41 -14.63
N THR A 61 -17.53 -7.66 -15.93
CA THR A 61 -18.17 -8.86 -16.50
C THR A 61 -17.39 -10.13 -16.16
N GLY A 62 -18.10 -11.25 -16.01
CA GLY A 62 -17.49 -12.55 -15.69
C GLY A 62 -17.16 -12.77 -14.20
N ILE A 63 -17.42 -11.78 -13.35
CA ILE A 63 -17.34 -11.91 -11.89
C ILE A 63 -18.75 -12.16 -11.35
N SER A 64 -18.97 -13.37 -10.84
CA SER A 64 -20.20 -13.72 -10.11
C SER A 64 -19.91 -13.80 -8.62
N PRO A 65 -20.87 -13.42 -7.76
CA PRO A 65 -20.77 -13.74 -6.34
C PRO A 65 -20.52 -15.24 -6.19
N LYS A 66 -19.52 -15.62 -5.38
CA LYS A 66 -19.36 -17.02 -5.01
C LYS A 66 -20.56 -17.42 -4.16
N HIS A 67 -21.31 -18.39 -4.66
CA HIS A 67 -22.22 -19.17 -3.83
C HIS A 67 -21.37 -20.26 -3.17
N ASP A 68 -21.16 -20.12 -1.85
CA ASP A 68 -20.68 -21.20 -0.99
C ASP A 68 -21.86 -22.10 -0.57
#